data_AF-A0A7W1D0G6-F1
#
_entry.id   AF-A0A7W1D0G6-F1
#
_cell.length_a   1.000
_cell.length_b   1.000
_cell.length_c   1.000
_cell.angle_alpha   90.00
_cell.angle_beta   90.00
_cell.angle_gamma   90.00
#
_symmetry.space_group_name_H-M   'P 1'
#
loop_
_entity.id
_entity.type
_entity.pdbx_description
1 polymer ?
#
loop_
_entity_poly.entity_id
_entity_poly.type
_entity_poly.pdbx_seq_one_letter_code
_entity_poly.pdbx_strand_id
1 'polypeptide(L)' 'AKELGGASLAGPLDLPAGRIAILADPQGAAFAIFEGETDE' A
#
# COMPACT_ATOMS: atom_id res chain seq x y z
N ALA A 1 5.89 5.75 5.59
CA ALA A 1 6.55 5.65 4.27
C ALA A 1 7.44 6.87 3.97
N LYS A 2 6.87 8.08 3.89
CA LYS A 2 7.60 9.30 3.49
C LYS A 2 8.85 9.63 4.34
N GLU A 3 8.75 9.49 5.66
CA GLU A 3 9.88 9.77 6.59
C GLU A 3 11.09 8.84 6.38
N LEU A 4 10.87 7.65 5.81
CA LEU A 4 11.91 6.66 5.51
C LEU A 4 12.26 6.64 4.01
N GLY A 5 11.82 7.64 3.24
CA GLY A 5 12.13 7.77 1.80
C GLY A 5 11.25 6.93 0.87
N GLY A 6 10.19 6.30 1.35
CA GLY A 6 9.23 5.60 0.51
C GLY A 6 8.29 6.54 -0.24
N ALA A 7 7.85 6.14 -1.42
CA ALA A 7 6.92 6.87 -2.27
C ALA A 7 5.53 6.22 -2.28
N SER A 8 4.46 7.03 -2.28
CA SER A 8 3.11 6.53 -2.57
C SER A 8 2.91 6.53 -4.09
N LEU A 9 2.58 5.36 -4.65
CA LEU A 9 2.33 5.20 -6.08
C LEU A 9 0.84 5.33 -6.42
N ALA A 10 -0.03 4.80 -5.55
CA ALA A 10 -1.47 4.90 -5.66
C ALA A 10 -2.15 4.73 -4.30
N GLY A 11 -3.36 5.28 -4.16
CA GLY A 11 -4.18 5.11 -2.97
C GLY A 11 -3.97 6.15 -1.86
N PRO A 12 -4.65 5.96 -0.71
CA PRO A 12 -5.50 4.81 -0.38
C PRO A 12 -6.74 4.71 -1.28
N LEU A 13 -7.07 3.51 -1.75
CA LEU A 13 -8.32 3.19 -2.46
C LEU A 13 -9.18 2.29 -1.58
N ASP A 14 -10.46 2.64 -1.45
CA ASP A 14 -11.45 1.83 -0.76
C ASP A 14 -12.08 0.85 -1.77
N LEU A 15 -12.11 -0.44 -1.40
CA LEU A 15 -12.68 -1.55 -2.16
C LEU A 15 -13.76 -2.23 -1.31
N PRO A 16 -14.72 -2.95 -1.91
CA PRO A 16 -15.68 -3.72 -1.14
C PRO A 16 -15.04 -4.73 -0.17
N ALA A 17 -13.86 -5.26 -0.51
CA ALA A 17 -13.12 -6.24 0.30
C ALA A 17 -12.21 -5.62 1.38
N GLY A 18 -12.00 -4.30 1.36
CA GLY A 18 -11.03 -3.65 2.24
C GLY A 18 -10.40 -2.41 1.61
N ARG A 19 -9.26 -1.97 2.14
CA ARG A 19 -8.53 -0.78 1.70
C ARG A 19 -7.15 -1.16 1.21
N ILE A 20 -6.71 -0.57 0.10
CA ILE A 20 -5.38 -0.82 -0.46
C ILE A 20 -4.61 0.49 -0.70
N ALA A 21 -3.30 0.46 -0.45
CA ALA A 21 -2.37 1.49 -0.88
C ALA A 21 -1.15 0.84 -1.56
N ILE A 22 -0.68 1.43 -2.64
CA ILE A 22 0.51 0.98 -3.38
C ILE A 22 1.65 1.95 -3.10
N LEU A 23 2.79 1.41 -2.69
CA LEU A 23 3.98 2.18 -2.34
C LEU A 23 5.22 1.63 -3.06
N ALA A 24 6.26 2.44 -3.10
CA ALA A 24 7.61 2.02 -3.43
C ALA A 24 8.55 2.31 -2.27
N ASP A 25 9.53 1.43 -2.05
CA ASP A 25 10.67 1.70 -1.17
C ASP A 25 11.65 2.71 -1.84
N PRO A 26 12.68 3.18 -1.12
CA PRO A 26 13.68 4.10 -1.70
C PRO A 26 14.48 3.50 -2.88
N GLN A 27 14.51 2.18 -3.04
CA GLN A 27 15.17 1.48 -4.15
C GLN A 27 14.23 1.30 -5.35
N GLY A 28 12.96 1.73 -5.24
CA GLY A 28 11.95 1.64 -6.28
C GLY A 28 11.18 0.31 -6.30
N ALA A 29 11.37 -0.57 -5.30
CA ALA A 29 10.62 -1.81 -5.21
C ALA A 29 9.17 -1.52 -4.82
N ALA A 30 8.22 -1.93 -5.66
CA ALA A 30 6.79 -1.72 -5.43
C ALA A 30 6.21 -2.79 -4.49
N PHE A 31 5.37 -2.37 -3.56
CA PHE A 31 4.60 -3.23 -2.67
C PHE A 31 3.24 -2.61 -2.33
N ALA A 32 2.31 -3.43 -1.84
CA ALA A 32 1.00 -2.97 -1.43
C ALA A 32 0.76 -3.27 0.06
N ILE A 33 0.04 -2.38 0.72
CA ILE A 33 -0.55 -2.62 2.04
C ILE A 33 -2.04 -2.79 1.81
N PHE A 34 -2.59 -3.90 2.30
CA PHE A 34 -4.01 -4.20 2.30
C PHE A 34 -4.53 -4.28 3.74
N GLU A 35 -5.67 -3.65 3.99
CA GLU A 35 -6.41 -3.69 5.24
C GLU A 35 -7.82 -4.23 4.93
N GLY A 36 -8.14 -5.42 5.40
CA GLY A 36 -9.42 -6.08 5.13
C GLY A 36 -9.48 -7.44 5.80
N GLU A 37 -10.60 -8.13 5.63
CA GLU A 37 -10.74 -9.51 6.10
C GLU A 37 -9.86 -10.43 5.24
N THR A 38 -9.06 -11.25 5.90
CA THR A 38 -8.30 -12.33 5.26
C THR A 38 -8.97 -13.64 5.61
N ASP A 39 -9.20 -14.51 4.63
CA ASP A 39 -9.50 -15.91 4.92
C ASP A 39 -8.30 -16.51 5.69
N GLU A 40 -8.57 -17.15 6.83
CA GLU A 40 -7.56 -17.92 7.59
C GLU A 40 -7.25 -19.27 6.92
#